data_AF-A0A2V5UMI9-F1
#
_entry.id   AF-A0A2V5UMI9-F1
#
_cell.length_a   1.000
_cell.length_b   1.000
_cell.length_c   1.000
_cell.angle_alpha   90.00
_cell.angle_beta   90.00
_cell.angle_gamma   90.00
#
_symmetry.space_group_name_H-M   'P 1'
#
loop_
_entity.id
_entity.type
_entity.pdbx_description
1 polymer ?
#
loop_
_entity_poly.entity_id
_entity_poly.type
_entity_poly.pdbx_seq_one_letter_code
_entity_poly.pdbx_strand_id
1 'polypeptide(L)'
;MKRNILTFIAAGAIALGGFVIVQAQPGPGGGGRWHGHGLQGITKQLNLTSDQETKVQPIVDAAKPQLAAIHQEAMQKAKGVIDSSLSQIRPLLTADQQKKLDAIQKAHQDMMNAHKELHDAMQQ
;
A
#
# COMPACT_ATOMS: atom_id res chain seq x y z
N MET A 1 0.88 -10.97 58.89
CA MET A 1 0.76 -11.72 57.61
C MET A 1 -0.14 -10.91 56.67
N LYS A 2 0.22 -10.88 55.40
CA LYS A 2 -0.04 -9.77 54.45
C LYS A 2 -1.49 -9.74 53.95
N ARG A 3 -2.10 -8.56 53.95
CA ARG A 3 -3.35 -8.23 53.25
C ARG A 3 -3.30 -6.75 52.83
N ASN A 4 -3.28 -6.51 51.51
CA ASN A 4 -4.24 -5.66 50.78
C ASN A 4 -3.62 -5.08 49.49
N ILE A 5 -4.35 -5.35 48.40
CA ILE A 5 -4.30 -4.71 47.09
C ILE A 5 -4.92 -3.32 47.26
N LEU A 6 -4.25 -2.26 46.77
CA LEU A 6 -4.89 -1.08 46.15
C LEU A 6 -3.83 -0.12 45.57
N THR A 7 -4.03 0.15 44.29
CA THR A 7 -3.33 1.02 43.33
C THR A 7 -3.26 2.49 43.75
N PHE A 8 -2.16 3.19 43.43
CA PHE A 8 -2.22 4.61 43.04
C PHE A 8 -1.31 4.89 41.83
N ILE A 9 -1.89 5.66 40.92
CA ILE A 9 -1.48 6.07 39.58
C ILE A 9 -0.52 7.28 39.64
N ALA A 10 0.22 7.49 38.54
CA ALA A 10 0.80 8.75 38.00
C ALA A 10 2.34 8.75 37.95
N ALA A 11 3.03 9.14 36.87
CA ALA A 11 2.62 9.90 35.71
C ALA A 11 3.48 9.53 34.48
N GLY A 12 2.83 9.17 33.36
CA GLY A 12 3.43 9.28 32.04
C GLY A 12 3.08 10.67 31.49
N ALA A 13 4.05 11.57 31.46
CA ALA A 13 3.86 12.92 30.97
C ALA A 13 3.44 12.91 29.50
N ILE A 14 2.26 13.46 29.22
CA ILE A 14 1.77 13.82 27.90
C ILE A 14 2.15 15.28 27.64
N ALA A 15 2.92 15.53 26.58
CA ALA A 15 3.18 16.84 25.95
C ALA A 15 4.10 16.55 24.74
N LEU A 16 3.79 16.79 23.46
CA LEU A 16 2.90 17.73 22.77
C LEU A 16 2.58 17.21 21.35
N GLY A 17 1.40 17.55 20.81
CA GLY A 17 1.13 17.57 19.36
C GLY A 17 0.14 16.50 18.90
N GLY A 18 -1.15 16.83 18.87
CA GLY A 18 -2.24 15.89 18.60
C GLY A 18 -2.24 15.30 17.18
N PHE A 19 -2.40 13.98 17.12
CA PHE A 19 -3.23 13.24 16.17
C PHE A 19 -3.43 11.85 16.78
N VAL A 20 -4.58 11.59 17.40
CA VAL A 20 -4.92 10.23 17.85
C VAL A 20 -5.46 9.49 16.64
N ILE A 21 -4.58 8.82 15.88
CA ILE A 21 -5.01 7.81 14.93
C ILE A 21 -5.03 6.50 15.73
N VAL A 22 -6.23 6.01 16.03
CA VAL A 22 -6.44 4.62 16.45
C VAL A 22 -5.94 3.73 15.32
N GLN A 23 -4.69 3.28 15.38
CA GLN A 23 -4.22 2.22 14.50
C GLN A 23 -4.74 0.89 15.06
N ALA A 24 -5.84 0.43 14.47
CA ALA A 24 -6.12 -1.01 14.45
C ALA A 24 -4.89 -1.69 13.82
N GLN A 25 -4.13 -2.45 14.59
CA GLN A 25 -3.00 -3.22 14.09
C GLN A 25 -3.48 -4.19 13.01
N PRO A 26 -3.06 -4.04 11.74
CA PRO A 26 -3.16 -5.13 10.78
C PRO A 26 -2.09 -6.15 11.19
N GLY A 27 -2.52 -7.35 11.58
CA GLY A 27 -1.61 -8.45 11.91
C GLY A 27 -0.67 -8.79 10.73
N PRO A 28 0.47 -9.46 11.01
CA PRO A 28 1.48 -9.74 10.00
C PRO A 28 0.97 -10.79 9.01
N GLY A 29 1.09 -10.50 7.71
CA GLY A 29 1.18 -11.53 6.68
C GLY A 29 -0.11 -12.04 6.05
N GLY A 30 -1.24 -11.36 6.22
CA GLY A 30 -2.49 -11.66 5.49
C GLY A 30 -2.65 -10.80 4.24
N GLY A 31 -1.61 -10.68 3.41
CA GLY A 31 -1.72 -10.06 2.09
C GLY A 31 -2.62 -10.93 1.22
N GLY A 32 -3.94 -10.76 1.41
CA GLY A 32 -4.98 -11.37 0.61
C GLY A 32 -4.55 -11.25 -0.83
N ARG A 33 -4.32 -12.40 -1.42
CA ARG A 33 -3.82 -12.58 -2.77
C ARG A 33 -4.94 -12.14 -3.72
N TRP A 34 -5.23 -10.84 -3.80
CA TRP A 34 -5.92 -10.21 -4.92
C TRP A 34 -4.96 -10.23 -6.11
N HIS A 35 -4.55 -11.43 -6.53
CA HIS A 35 -3.79 -11.61 -7.75
C HIS A 35 -4.70 -11.25 -8.92
N GLY A 36 -4.43 -10.08 -9.52
CA GLY A 36 -4.58 -9.86 -10.95
C GLY A 36 -5.98 -9.62 -11.51
N HIS A 37 -7.03 -9.66 -10.69
CA HIS A 37 -8.38 -9.54 -11.19
C HIS A 37 -9.09 -8.41 -10.43
N GLY A 38 -8.92 -7.18 -10.92
CA GLY A 38 -9.78 -6.06 -10.52
C GLY A 38 -11.26 -6.37 -10.80
N LEU A 39 -12.14 -5.38 -10.62
CA LEU A 39 -13.59 -5.59 -10.77
C LEU A 39 -13.98 -6.35 -12.05
N GLN A 40 -13.29 -6.09 -13.17
CA GLN A 40 -13.51 -6.79 -14.43
C GLN A 40 -13.08 -8.26 -14.45
N GLY A 41 -12.06 -8.64 -13.68
CA GLY A 41 -11.67 -10.04 -13.56
C GLY A 41 -12.66 -10.84 -12.69
N ILE A 42 -13.24 -10.20 -11.66
CA ILE A 42 -14.31 -10.80 -10.86
C ILE A 42 -15.55 -11.03 -11.73
N THR A 43 -16.00 -10.03 -12.49
CA THR A 43 -17.23 -10.17 -13.31
C THR A 43 -17.09 -11.26 -14.38
N LYS A 44 -15.90 -11.44 -14.95
CA LYS A 44 -15.61 -12.53 -15.90
C LYS A 44 -15.70 -13.93 -15.29
N GLN A 45 -15.51 -14.08 -13.98
CA GLN A 45 -15.61 -15.38 -13.30
C GLN A 45 -17.04 -15.76 -12.94
N LEU A 46 -18.00 -14.85 -13.07
CA LEU A 46 -19.40 -15.08 -12.68
C LEU A 46 -20.24 -15.81 -13.74
N ASN A 47 -19.65 -16.17 -14.90
CA ASN A 47 -20.34 -16.84 -16.01
C ASN A 47 -21.67 -16.14 -16.37
N LEU A 48 -21.61 -14.81 -16.51
CA LEU A 48 -22.77 -13.97 -16.77
C LEU A 48 -23.40 -14.32 -18.13
N THR A 49 -24.72 -14.27 -18.21
CA THR A 49 -25.42 -14.31 -19.51
C THR A 49 -25.16 -13.01 -20.29
N SER A 50 -25.37 -13.03 -21.60
CA SER A 50 -25.24 -11.82 -22.45
C SER A 50 -26.04 -10.62 -21.91
N ASP A 51 -27.25 -10.88 -21.41
CA ASP A 51 -28.11 -9.84 -20.84
C ASP A 51 -27.57 -9.28 -19.53
N GLN A 52 -26.93 -10.12 -18.72
CA GLN A 52 -26.28 -9.71 -17.48
C GLN A 52 -25.00 -8.93 -17.76
N GLU A 53 -24.17 -9.37 -18.70
CA GLU A 53 -22.98 -8.64 -19.13
C GLU A 53 -23.32 -7.23 -19.60
N THR A 54 -24.36 -7.11 -20.43
CA THR A 54 -24.84 -5.81 -20.94
C THR A 54 -25.22 -4.85 -19.81
N LYS A 55 -25.78 -5.36 -18.71
CA LYS A 55 -26.16 -4.56 -17.54
C LYS A 55 -24.99 -4.25 -16.61
N VAL A 56 -24.02 -5.15 -16.51
CA VAL A 56 -22.86 -5.04 -15.61
C VAL A 56 -21.75 -4.18 -16.22
N GLN A 57 -21.57 -4.21 -17.54
CA GLN A 57 -20.47 -3.54 -18.22
C GLN A 57 -20.41 -2.02 -17.92
N PRO A 58 -21.51 -1.25 -17.95
CA PRO A 58 -21.48 0.17 -17.59
C PRO A 58 -21.06 0.43 -16.14
N ILE A 59 -21.40 -0.46 -15.21
CA ILE A 59 -21.02 -0.36 -13.79
C ILE A 59 -19.52 -0.56 -13.64
N VAL A 60 -18.97 -1.58 -14.33
CA VAL A 60 -17.53 -1.85 -14.32
C VAL A 60 -16.77 -0.69 -14.96
N ASP A 61 -17.25 -0.17 -16.08
CA ASP A 61 -16.59 0.94 -16.79
C ASP A 61 -16.61 2.24 -16.00
N ALA A 62 -17.71 2.54 -15.29
CA ALA A 62 -17.77 3.69 -14.38
C ALA A 62 -16.80 3.57 -13.19
N ALA A 63 -16.57 2.36 -12.69
CA ALA A 63 -15.69 2.12 -11.54
C ALA A 63 -14.19 2.13 -11.90
N LYS A 64 -13.82 1.78 -13.14
CA LYS A 64 -12.42 1.74 -13.60
C LYS A 64 -11.61 3.01 -13.29
N PRO A 65 -12.02 4.22 -13.71
CA PRO A 65 -11.23 5.42 -13.46
C PRO A 65 -11.12 5.74 -11.96
N GLN A 66 -12.13 5.44 -11.16
CA GLN A 66 -12.12 5.67 -9.71
C GLN A 66 -11.09 4.76 -9.02
N LEU A 67 -11.10 3.47 -9.38
CA LEU A 67 -10.12 2.51 -8.85
C LEU A 67 -8.70 2.85 -9.29
N ALA A 68 -8.51 3.29 -10.54
CA ALA A 68 -7.21 3.74 -11.03
C ALA A 68 -6.69 4.95 -10.23
N ALA A 69 -7.54 5.95 -9.97
CA ALA A 69 -7.17 7.13 -9.18
C ALA A 69 -6.78 6.76 -7.74
N ILE A 70 -7.57 5.92 -7.06
CA ILE A 70 -7.28 5.43 -5.71
C ILE A 70 -5.95 4.66 -5.70
N HIS A 71 -5.74 3.80 -6.70
CA HIS A 71 -4.49 3.04 -6.80
C HIS A 71 -3.28 3.96 -6.96
N GLN A 72 -3.36 4.97 -7.83
CA GLN A 72 -2.29 5.95 -8.02
C GLN A 72 -1.99 6.73 -6.73
N GLU A 73 -3.01 7.23 -6.04
CA GLU A 73 -2.85 7.96 -4.77
C GLU A 73 -2.22 7.06 -3.69
N ALA A 74 -2.71 5.82 -3.55
CA ALA A 74 -2.19 4.86 -2.59
C ALA A 74 -0.71 4.52 -2.88
N MET A 75 -0.35 4.32 -4.15
CA MET A 75 1.03 4.05 -4.56
C MET A 75 1.96 5.24 -4.26
N GLN A 76 1.51 6.47 -4.48
CA GLN A 76 2.28 7.66 -4.14
C GLN A 76 2.52 7.79 -2.63
N LYS A 77 1.48 7.58 -1.81
CA LYS A 77 1.62 7.58 -0.36
C LYS A 77 2.55 6.48 0.13
N ALA A 78 2.39 5.26 -0.39
CA ALA A 78 3.25 4.13 -0.06
C ALA A 78 4.72 4.41 -0.41
N LYS A 79 4.98 4.98 -1.59
CA LYS A 79 6.32 5.42 -1.99
C LYS A 79 6.92 6.40 -0.98
N GLY A 80 6.17 7.42 -0.57
CA GLY A 80 6.64 8.39 0.41
C GLY A 80 7.02 7.76 1.75
N VAL A 81 6.21 6.80 2.24
CA VAL A 81 6.52 6.05 3.46
C VAL A 81 7.81 5.23 3.29
N ILE A 82 7.93 4.49 2.19
CA ILE A 82 9.11 3.66 1.90
C ILE A 82 10.37 4.53 1.81
N ASP A 83 10.33 5.63 1.07
CA ASP A 83 11.48 6.53 0.89
C ASP A 83 11.92 7.14 2.23
N SER A 84 10.97 7.55 3.07
CA SER A 84 11.24 8.06 4.42
C SER A 84 11.85 6.98 5.33
N SER A 85 11.29 5.77 5.34
CA SER A 85 11.82 4.66 6.14
C SER A 85 13.23 4.27 5.69
N LEU A 86 13.48 4.18 4.38
CA LEU A 86 14.81 3.88 3.86
C LEU A 86 15.84 4.95 4.21
N SER A 87 15.44 6.22 4.23
CA SER A 87 16.31 7.33 4.64
C SER A 87 16.75 7.21 6.11
N GLN A 88 15.87 6.73 6.99
CA GLN A 88 16.18 6.48 8.40
C GLN A 88 17.01 5.21 8.60
N ILE A 89 16.81 4.18 7.78
CA ILE A 89 17.55 2.92 7.84
C ILE A 89 18.99 3.08 7.30
N ARG A 90 19.16 3.85 6.23
CA ARG A 90 20.44 4.02 5.52
C ARG A 90 21.65 4.31 6.42
N PRO A 91 21.61 5.25 7.40
CA PRO A 91 22.75 5.51 8.27
C PRO A 91 23.10 4.36 9.22
N LEU A 92 22.21 3.37 9.40
CA LEU A 92 22.44 2.18 10.23
C LEU A 92 23.09 1.04 9.44
N LEU A 93 23.25 1.19 8.13
CA LEU A 93 23.80 0.18 7.24
C LEU A 93 25.32 0.33 7.10
N THR A 94 25.99 -0.80 6.89
CA THR A 94 27.41 -0.79 6.47
C THR A 94 27.55 -0.24 5.04
N ALA A 95 28.76 0.16 4.65
CA ALA A 95 29.02 0.68 3.31
C ALA A 95 28.59 -0.29 2.19
N ASP A 96 28.81 -1.59 2.36
CA ASP A 96 28.42 -2.59 1.36
C ASP A 96 26.90 -2.80 1.30
N GLN A 97 26.22 -2.69 2.44
CA GLN A 97 24.75 -2.73 2.49
C GLN A 97 24.13 -1.49 1.84
N GLN A 98 24.72 -0.31 2.02
CA GLN A 98 24.29 0.92 1.36
C GLN A 98 24.40 0.80 -0.16
N LYS A 99 25.53 0.27 -0.68
CA LYS A 99 25.69 0.00 -2.12
C LYS A 99 24.62 -0.96 -2.64
N LYS A 100 24.30 -2.01 -1.88
CA LYS A 100 23.23 -2.95 -2.25
C LYS A 100 21.86 -2.27 -2.28
N LEU A 101 21.57 -1.42 -1.30
CA LEU A 101 20.32 -0.64 -1.27
C LEU A 101 20.21 0.28 -2.50
N ASP A 102 21.29 0.97 -2.87
CA ASP A 102 21.34 1.83 -4.05
C ASP A 102 21.05 1.05 -5.35
N ALA A 103 21.63 -0.14 -5.49
CA ALA A 103 21.39 -1.00 -6.64
C ALA A 103 19.92 -1.45 -6.73
N ILE A 104 19.31 -1.80 -5.59
CA ILE A 104 17.90 -2.18 -5.53
C ILE A 104 17.00 -0.99 -5.90
N GLN A 105 17.27 0.19 -5.34
CA GLN A 105 16.51 1.41 -5.63
C GLN A 105 16.61 1.79 -7.10
N LYS A 106 17.81 1.71 -7.69
CA LYS A 106 18.03 1.96 -9.10
C LYS A 106 17.29 0.97 -10.00
N ALA A 107 17.41 -0.33 -9.73
CA ALA A 107 16.71 -1.35 -10.52
C ALA A 107 15.20 -1.16 -10.49
N HIS A 108 14.64 -0.78 -9.33
CA HIS A 108 13.22 -0.46 -9.21
C HIS A 108 12.82 0.76 -10.04
N GLN A 109 13.60 1.83 -10.01
CA GLN A 109 13.35 3.04 -10.82
C GLN A 109 13.43 2.76 -12.32
N ASP A 110 14.46 2.02 -12.77
CA ASP A 110 14.64 1.67 -14.17
C ASP A 110 13.45 0.84 -14.68
N MET A 111 12.99 -0.14 -13.89
CA MET A 111 11.81 -0.94 -14.23
C MET A 111 10.54 -0.08 -14.33
N MET A 112 10.33 0.85 -13.41
CA MET A 112 9.18 1.77 -13.43
C MET A 112 9.20 2.68 -14.67
N ASN A 113 10.37 3.20 -15.03
CA ASN A 113 10.54 4.02 -16.23
C ASN A 113 10.28 3.21 -17.50
N ALA A 114 10.87 2.01 -17.61
CA ALA A 114 10.65 1.13 -18.76
C ALA A 114 9.16 0.74 -18.91
N HIS A 115 8.47 0.48 -17.80
CA HIS A 115 7.03 0.20 -17.84
C HIS A 115 6.21 1.40 -18.34
N LYS A 116 6.59 2.61 -17.91
CA LYS A 116 5.96 3.84 -18.38
C LYS A 116 6.20 4.07 -19.86
N GLU A 117 7.44 3.93 -20.33
CA GLU A 117 7.80 4.07 -21.76
C GLU A 117 7.05 3.05 -22.63
N LEU A 118 6.98 1.79 -22.19
CA LEU A 118 6.21 0.76 -22.89
C LEU A 118 4.71 1.12 -22.95
N HIS A 119 4.14 1.59 -21.83
CA HIS A 119 2.74 1.99 -21.79
C HIS A 119 2.46 3.17 -22.73
N ASP A 120 3.32 4.20 -22.72
CA ASP A 120 3.18 5.37 -23.58
C ASP A 120 3.33 5.01 -25.07
N ALA A 121 4.24 4.10 -25.41
CA ALA A 121 4.43 3.60 -26.78
C ALA A 121 3.24 2.78 -27.29
N MET A 122 2.52 2.06 -26.42
CA MET A 122 1.32 1.30 -26.78
C MET A 122 0.05 2.16 -26.92
N GLN A 123 0.09 3.41 -26.48
CA GLN A 123 -1.04 4.35 -26.59
C GLN A 123 -0.93 5.32 -27.79
N GLN A 124 0.15 5.25 -28.57
CA GLN A 124 0.35 5.99 -29.83
C GLN A 124 -0.01 5.11 -31.04
#